data_AF-A0A318FWT3-F1
#
_entry.id   AF-A0A318FWT3-F1
#
_cell.length_a   1.000
_cell.length_b   1.000
_cell.length_c   1.000
_cell.angle_alpha   90.00
_cell.angle_beta   90.00
_cell.angle_gamma   90.00
#
_symmetry.space_group_name_H-M   'P 1'
#
loop_
_entity.id
_entity.type
_entity.pdbx_description
1 polymer ?
#
loop_
_entity_poly.entity_id
_entity_poly.type
_entity_poly.pdbx_seq_one_letter_code
_entity_poly.pdbx_strand_id
1 'polypeptide(L)'
;MGKNLGIELTDDQRSITPPPDVNGLKKDPTLSLYAIPSGDVKGRVVAVLLNDSPIAKELLALLKALKAKGVHAKLLYPRMGEVKADDGTTVPVAGTFAGSPSLTVDAVIVPGGDLQSLSNNGDFHYYLLEAYKHLKPILLAGDARQCKTSLQVASQGEEGIVETDAIDSKSMDELITLMAAHRVWSRSAKIAAIPA
;
A
#
# COMPACT_ATOMS: atom_id res chain seq x y z
N MET A 1 -12.14 24.74 -3.20
CA MET A 1 -11.02 25.70 -3.10
C MET A 1 -11.34 26.85 -2.15
N GLY A 2 -12.30 27.74 -2.46
CA GLY A 2 -12.60 28.93 -1.63
C GLY A 2 -12.75 28.63 -0.12
N LYS A 3 -13.58 27.65 0.23
CA LYS A 3 -13.74 27.19 1.63
C LYS A 3 -12.42 26.81 2.32
N ASN A 4 -11.51 26.11 1.63
CA ASN A 4 -10.23 25.70 2.21
C ASN A 4 -9.27 26.89 2.41
N LEU A 5 -9.54 28.02 1.74
CA LEU A 5 -8.80 29.27 1.87
C LEU A 5 -9.51 30.28 2.79
N GLY A 6 -10.63 29.91 3.40
CA GLY A 6 -11.46 30.84 4.17
C GLY A 6 -12.09 31.95 3.32
N ILE A 7 -12.23 31.73 2.00
CA ILE A 7 -12.81 32.69 1.07
C ILE A 7 -14.25 32.28 0.78
N GLU A 8 -15.18 33.21 1.04
CA GLU A 8 -16.56 33.10 0.61
C GLU A 8 -16.72 33.67 -0.79
N LEU A 9 -17.37 32.90 -1.68
CA LEU A 9 -17.69 33.39 -3.01
C LEU A 9 -18.80 34.44 -2.93
N THR A 10 -18.61 35.56 -3.63
CA THR A 10 -19.63 36.59 -3.79
C THR A 10 -20.82 36.09 -4.61
N ASP A 11 -21.96 36.76 -4.51
CA ASP A 11 -23.13 36.42 -5.32
C ASP A 11 -22.82 36.52 -6.83
N ASP A 12 -22.11 37.56 -7.25
CA ASP A 12 -21.66 37.73 -8.64
C ASP A 12 -20.84 36.52 -9.13
N GLN A 13 -19.92 36.02 -8.30
CA GLN A 13 -19.11 34.85 -8.64
C GLN A 13 -19.95 33.56 -8.73
N ARG A 14 -20.97 33.41 -7.89
CA ARG A 14 -21.87 32.25 -7.90
C ARG A 14 -22.83 32.28 -9.09
N SER A 15 -23.10 33.45 -9.65
CA SER A 15 -23.99 33.65 -10.80
C SER A 15 -23.28 33.62 -12.16
N ILE A 16 -21.98 33.36 -12.21
CA ILE A 16 -21.25 33.18 -13.47
C ILE A 16 -21.86 32.01 -14.26
N THR A 17 -22.28 32.28 -15.50
CA THR A 17 -22.81 31.23 -16.39
C THR A 17 -21.68 30.28 -16.79
N PRO A 18 -21.85 28.95 -16.62
CA PRO A 18 -20.86 27.98 -17.08
C PRO A 18 -20.61 28.10 -18.59
N PRO A 19 -19.39 27.80 -19.09
CA PRO A 19 -19.13 27.77 -20.52
C PRO A 19 -19.99 26.70 -21.22
N PRO A 20 -20.25 26.85 -22.53
CA PRO A 20 -21.01 25.85 -23.29
C PRO A 20 -20.22 24.54 -23.44
N ASP A 21 -20.94 23.46 -23.75
CA ASP A 21 -20.36 22.16 -24.08
C ASP A 21 -19.46 22.26 -25.33
N VAL A 22 -18.38 21.48 -25.36
CA VAL A 22 -17.50 21.40 -26.54
C VAL A 22 -18.14 20.44 -27.54
N ASN A 23 -18.72 20.98 -28.62
CA ASN A 23 -19.41 20.19 -29.65
C ASN A 23 -20.51 19.27 -29.07
N GLY A 24 -21.18 19.67 -28.00
CA GLY A 24 -22.22 18.88 -27.31
C GLY A 24 -21.69 17.81 -26.35
N LEU A 25 -20.38 17.72 -26.14
CA LEU A 25 -19.77 16.84 -25.16
C LEU A 25 -19.68 17.52 -23.80
N LYS A 26 -20.28 16.88 -22.79
CA LYS A 26 -20.20 17.30 -21.38
C LYS A 26 -18.97 16.76 -20.64
N LYS A 27 -18.42 15.65 -21.12
CA LYS A 27 -17.23 14.97 -20.58
C LYS A 27 -16.65 14.02 -21.61
N ASP A 28 -15.37 13.73 -21.46
CA ASP A 28 -14.67 12.70 -22.22
C ASP A 28 -13.86 11.82 -21.25
N PRO A 29 -14.22 10.53 -21.06
CA PRO A 29 -13.52 9.64 -20.14
C PRO A 29 -12.03 9.44 -20.47
N THR A 30 -11.61 9.68 -21.70
CA THR A 30 -10.19 9.56 -22.12
C THR A 30 -9.31 10.64 -21.50
N LEU A 31 -9.90 11.74 -21.02
CA LEU A 31 -9.20 12.81 -20.30
C LEU A 31 -8.96 12.47 -18.82
N SER A 32 -9.50 11.35 -18.32
CA SER A 32 -9.29 10.88 -16.96
C SER A 32 -8.23 9.78 -16.92
N LEU A 33 -7.29 9.89 -15.97
CA LEU A 33 -6.27 8.87 -15.73
C LEU A 33 -6.85 7.52 -15.27
N TYR A 34 -8.00 7.54 -14.59
CA TYR A 34 -8.52 6.36 -13.87
C TYR A 34 -9.94 5.98 -14.25
N ALA A 35 -10.64 6.74 -15.10
CA ALA A 35 -11.99 6.38 -15.53
C ALA A 35 -12.00 5.13 -16.43
N ILE A 36 -10.92 4.92 -17.19
CA ILE A 36 -10.71 3.74 -18.02
C ILE A 36 -9.46 3.04 -17.50
N PRO A 37 -9.58 1.86 -16.86
CA PRO A 37 -8.43 1.10 -16.41
C PRO A 37 -7.49 0.77 -17.57
N SER A 38 -6.19 1.02 -17.39
CA SER A 38 -5.16 0.73 -18.40
C SER A 38 -3.83 0.38 -17.73
N GLY A 39 -2.97 -0.32 -18.46
CA GLY A 39 -1.66 -0.78 -17.98
C GLY A 39 -1.70 -2.10 -17.22
N ASP A 40 -0.53 -2.51 -16.72
CA ASP A 40 -0.36 -3.70 -15.90
C ASP A 40 0.51 -3.39 -14.66
N VAL A 41 0.86 -4.43 -13.90
CA VAL A 41 1.69 -4.30 -12.69
C VAL A 41 3.19 -4.46 -12.97
N LYS A 42 3.61 -4.74 -14.20
CA LYS A 42 5.02 -5.00 -14.53
C LYS A 42 5.87 -3.76 -14.27
N GLY A 43 7.01 -3.94 -13.61
CA GLY A 43 7.93 -2.86 -13.25
C GLY A 43 7.58 -2.13 -11.95
N ARG A 44 6.40 -2.40 -11.36
CA ARG A 44 6.05 -1.90 -10.01
C ARG A 44 6.93 -2.53 -8.95
N VAL A 45 6.99 -1.89 -7.79
CA VAL A 45 7.85 -2.31 -6.67
C VAL A 45 7.02 -2.50 -5.41
N VAL A 46 7.27 -3.58 -4.68
CA VAL A 46 6.64 -3.90 -3.40
C VAL A 46 7.70 -3.89 -2.29
N ALA A 47 7.40 -3.22 -1.18
CA ALA A 47 8.19 -3.36 0.04
C ALA A 47 7.76 -4.63 0.78
N VAL A 48 8.72 -5.46 1.16
CA VAL A 48 8.51 -6.62 2.03
C VAL A 48 9.19 -6.28 3.35
N LEU A 49 8.42 -6.00 4.39
CA LEU A 49 8.95 -5.64 5.70
C LEU A 49 9.32 -6.91 6.46
N LEU A 50 10.60 -7.28 6.41
CA LEU A 50 11.13 -8.43 7.11
C LEU A 50 11.00 -8.25 8.63
N ASN A 51 10.92 -9.39 9.32
CA ASN A 51 10.93 -9.51 10.77
C ASN A 51 12.15 -10.35 11.21
N ASP A 52 12.29 -10.68 12.49
CA ASP A 52 13.54 -11.30 12.99
C ASP A 52 13.73 -12.74 12.52
N SER A 53 12.63 -13.45 12.27
CA SER A 53 12.60 -14.81 11.76
C SER A 53 11.46 -14.97 10.75
N PRO A 54 11.59 -14.42 9.53
CA PRO A 54 10.56 -14.51 8.52
C PRO A 54 10.30 -15.96 8.12
N ILE A 55 9.05 -16.29 7.83
CA ILE A 55 8.70 -17.64 7.36
C ILE A 55 9.23 -17.82 5.93
N ALA A 56 10.21 -18.70 5.74
CA ALA A 56 10.91 -18.89 4.47
C ALA A 56 9.97 -19.29 3.34
N LYS A 57 8.99 -20.15 3.65
CA LYS A 57 7.97 -20.60 2.68
C LYS A 57 7.11 -19.44 2.18
N GLU A 58 6.74 -18.51 3.04
CA GLU A 58 5.96 -17.32 2.66
C GLU A 58 6.80 -16.36 1.81
N LEU A 59 8.06 -16.11 2.21
CA LEU A 59 9.00 -15.33 1.41
C LEU A 59 9.18 -15.94 0.00
N LEU A 60 9.32 -17.25 -0.10
CA LEU A 60 9.44 -17.92 -1.39
C LEU A 60 8.16 -17.77 -2.22
N ALA A 61 6.99 -17.95 -1.61
CA ALA A 61 5.70 -17.83 -2.28
C ALA A 61 5.47 -16.41 -2.82
N LEU A 62 5.68 -15.38 -2.00
CA LEU A 62 5.49 -13.99 -2.42
C LEU A 62 6.49 -13.60 -3.51
N LEU A 63 7.78 -13.95 -3.36
CA LEU A 63 8.80 -13.60 -4.35
C LEU A 63 8.54 -14.25 -5.71
N LYS A 64 8.05 -15.50 -5.70
CA LYS A 64 7.64 -16.21 -6.92
C LYS A 64 6.44 -15.55 -7.59
N ALA A 65 5.41 -15.20 -6.82
CA ALA A 65 4.20 -14.56 -7.34
C ALA A 65 4.50 -13.16 -7.93
N LEU A 66 5.29 -12.34 -7.23
CA LEU A 66 5.73 -11.03 -7.71
C LEU A 66 6.55 -11.15 -9.00
N LYS A 67 7.54 -12.06 -9.03
CA LYS A 67 8.36 -12.32 -10.21
C LYS A 67 7.53 -12.76 -11.42
N ALA A 68 6.52 -13.61 -11.21
CA ALA A 68 5.64 -14.08 -12.28
C ALA A 68 4.84 -12.95 -12.96
N LYS A 69 4.60 -11.85 -12.25
CA LYS A 69 3.95 -10.63 -12.78
C LYS A 69 4.94 -9.53 -13.17
N GLY A 70 6.25 -9.78 -13.05
CA GLY A 70 7.29 -8.77 -13.31
C GLY A 70 7.28 -7.62 -12.28
N VAL A 71 6.80 -7.88 -11.07
CA VAL A 71 6.84 -6.94 -9.94
C VAL A 71 8.13 -7.18 -9.15
N HIS A 72 8.81 -6.10 -8.78
CA HIS A 72 10.04 -6.14 -8.00
C HIS A 72 9.75 -6.14 -6.50
N ALA A 73 10.56 -6.85 -5.71
CA ALA A 73 10.49 -6.83 -4.26
C ALA A 73 11.72 -6.12 -3.67
N LYS A 74 11.49 -5.26 -2.67
CA LYS A 74 12.55 -4.71 -1.81
C LYS A 74 12.38 -5.29 -0.42
N LEU A 75 13.35 -6.09 0.02
CA LEU A 75 13.36 -6.68 1.35
C LEU A 75 13.92 -5.68 2.35
N LEU A 76 13.09 -5.16 3.25
CA LEU A 76 13.43 -4.08 4.17
C LEU A 76 13.43 -4.56 5.61
N TYR A 77 14.30 -3.98 6.44
CA TYR A 77 14.46 -4.35 7.85
C TYR A 77 14.97 -3.14 8.67
N PRO A 78 14.96 -3.09 10.02
CA PRO A 78 15.47 -1.94 10.76
C PRO A 78 16.95 -1.60 10.53
N ARG A 79 17.76 -2.59 10.09
CA ARG A 79 19.20 -2.43 9.84
C ARG A 79 19.63 -3.15 8.56
N MET A 80 20.76 -2.73 7.99
CA MET A 80 21.40 -3.43 6.87
C MET A 80 21.99 -4.79 7.30
N GLY A 81 22.48 -5.54 6.32
CA GLY A 81 23.09 -6.85 6.49
C GLY A 81 22.11 -7.95 6.10
N GLU A 82 21.98 -8.96 6.94
CA GLU A 82 21.17 -10.15 6.67
C GLU A 82 20.25 -10.48 7.86
N VAL A 83 19.18 -11.20 7.53
CA VAL A 83 18.22 -11.81 8.47
C VAL A 83 18.20 -13.32 8.20
N LYS A 84 18.03 -14.12 9.24
CA LYS A 84 17.84 -15.58 9.10
C LYS A 84 16.35 -15.89 9.11
N ALA A 85 15.88 -16.59 8.09
CA ALA A 85 14.53 -17.15 8.07
C ALA A 85 14.42 -18.35 9.03
N ASP A 86 13.19 -18.81 9.26
CA ASP A 86 12.87 -19.93 10.14
C ASP A 86 13.54 -21.27 9.75
N ASP A 87 13.80 -21.48 8.45
CA ASP A 87 14.52 -22.64 7.92
C ASP A 87 16.05 -22.48 7.89
N GLY A 88 16.58 -21.37 8.40
CA GLY A 88 17.99 -21.03 8.41
C GLY A 88 18.50 -20.33 7.13
N THR A 89 17.63 -20.12 6.13
CA THR A 89 17.96 -19.36 4.92
C THR A 89 18.41 -17.95 5.29
N THR A 90 19.50 -17.52 4.68
CA THR A 90 20.05 -16.17 4.87
C THR A 90 19.43 -15.24 3.84
N VAL A 91 18.76 -14.19 4.32
CA VAL A 91 18.01 -13.24 3.50
C VAL A 91 18.73 -11.89 3.54
N PRO A 92 19.28 -11.40 2.42
CA PRO A 92 19.94 -10.10 2.36
C PRO A 92 18.92 -8.96 2.44
N VAL A 93 19.23 -7.98 3.27
CA VAL A 93 18.43 -6.76 3.42
C VAL A 93 18.81 -5.77 2.32
N ALA A 94 17.82 -5.34 1.53
CA ALA A 94 18.00 -4.39 0.43
C ALA A 94 18.05 -2.92 0.90
N GLY A 95 17.47 -2.61 2.06
CA GLY A 95 17.43 -1.27 2.63
C GLY A 95 16.79 -1.24 4.00
N THR A 96 16.97 -0.14 4.73
CA THR A 96 16.24 0.07 5.98
C THR A 96 14.85 0.63 5.74
N PHE A 97 13.94 0.53 6.73
CA PHE A 97 12.62 1.15 6.64
C PHE A 97 12.72 2.66 6.34
N ALA A 98 13.55 3.39 7.10
CA ALA A 98 13.81 4.81 6.86
C ALA A 98 14.61 5.09 5.58
N GLY A 99 15.53 4.20 5.19
CA GLY A 99 16.36 4.35 3.99
C GLY A 99 15.63 4.06 2.67
N SER A 100 14.45 3.44 2.73
CA SER A 100 13.61 3.16 1.58
C SER A 100 12.14 3.29 1.97
N PRO A 101 11.66 4.53 2.25
CA PRO A 101 10.34 4.78 2.81
C PRO A 101 9.23 4.32 1.86
N SER A 102 8.00 4.22 2.38
CA SER A 102 6.89 3.65 1.63
C SER A 102 6.68 4.40 0.32
N LEU A 103 6.94 5.71 0.29
CA LEU A 103 6.93 6.58 -0.90
C LEU A 103 7.56 5.95 -2.15
N THR A 104 8.58 5.11 -1.97
CA THR A 104 9.38 4.51 -3.05
C THR A 104 8.83 3.19 -3.61
N VAL A 105 7.65 2.75 -3.13
CA VAL A 105 7.00 1.50 -3.53
C VAL A 105 5.51 1.68 -3.80
N ASP A 106 4.92 0.74 -4.54
CA ASP A 106 3.52 0.69 -4.95
C ASP A 106 2.61 0.00 -3.92
N ALA A 107 3.14 -0.98 -3.17
CA ALA A 107 2.41 -1.74 -2.16
C ALA A 107 3.36 -2.26 -1.06
N VAL A 108 2.79 -2.74 0.05
CA VAL A 108 3.53 -3.25 1.21
C VAL A 108 3.06 -4.65 1.58
N ILE A 109 3.99 -5.54 1.88
CA ILE A 109 3.74 -6.88 2.43
C ILE A 109 4.47 -7.00 3.77
N VAL A 110 3.76 -7.49 4.78
CA VAL A 110 4.37 -7.95 6.03
C VAL A 110 4.13 -9.46 6.15
N PRO A 111 5.15 -10.30 5.91
CA PRO A 111 5.03 -11.75 6.03
C PRO A 111 4.91 -12.18 7.50
N GLY A 112 4.46 -13.41 7.72
CA GLY A 112 4.47 -14.02 9.05
C GLY A 112 5.88 -14.25 9.59
N GLY A 113 5.98 -14.55 10.88
CA GLY A 113 7.24 -14.74 11.62
C GLY A 113 7.27 -13.94 12.91
N ASP A 114 8.46 -13.75 13.47
CA ASP A 114 8.64 -13.08 14.76
C ASP A 114 8.68 -11.54 14.63
N LEU A 115 7.57 -10.90 14.99
CA LEU A 115 7.40 -9.45 15.00
C LEU A 115 7.75 -8.78 16.34
N GLN A 116 8.23 -9.53 17.34
CA GLN A 116 8.39 -9.01 18.70
C GLN A 116 9.33 -7.80 18.74
N SER A 117 10.45 -7.84 18.02
CA SER A 117 11.40 -6.73 17.93
C SER A 117 10.83 -5.50 17.21
N LEU A 118 9.87 -5.71 16.31
CA LEU A 118 9.24 -4.65 15.51
C LEU A 118 8.06 -4.00 16.23
N SER A 119 7.52 -4.63 17.28
CA SER A 119 6.36 -4.13 18.04
C SER A 119 6.55 -2.70 18.55
N ASN A 120 7.79 -2.33 18.92
CA ASN A 120 8.15 -0.99 19.40
C ASN A 120 8.96 -0.19 18.38
N ASN A 121 9.05 -0.64 17.12
CA ASN A 121 9.81 0.05 16.08
C ASN A 121 8.94 1.13 15.40
N GLY A 122 9.27 2.40 15.66
CA GLY A 122 8.52 3.54 15.12
C GLY A 122 8.50 3.57 13.58
N ASP A 123 9.64 3.31 12.93
CA ASP A 123 9.74 3.34 11.46
C ASP A 123 8.87 2.25 10.82
N PHE A 124 8.81 1.05 11.41
CA PHE A 124 7.95 -0.04 10.95
C PHE A 124 6.47 0.36 10.95
N HIS A 125 5.97 0.88 12.08
CA HIS A 125 4.58 1.32 12.18
C HIS A 125 4.30 2.51 11.28
N TYR A 126 5.23 3.48 11.21
CA TYR A 126 5.12 4.64 10.34
C TYR A 126 5.09 4.23 8.87
N TYR A 127 5.84 3.21 8.46
CA TYR A 127 5.82 2.70 7.09
C TYR A 127 4.42 2.27 6.66
N LEU A 128 3.72 1.54 7.55
CA LEU A 128 2.36 1.08 7.30
C LEU A 128 1.38 2.25 7.28
N LEU A 129 1.51 3.19 8.22
CA LEU A 129 0.69 4.40 8.29
C LEU A 129 0.84 5.27 7.03
N GLU A 130 2.08 5.50 6.57
CA GLU A 130 2.40 6.28 5.37
C GLU A 130 1.85 5.59 4.11
N ALA A 131 2.02 4.26 4.00
CA ALA A 131 1.47 3.49 2.89
C ALA A 131 -0.07 3.54 2.87
N TYR A 132 -0.68 3.41 4.05
CA TYR A 132 -2.13 3.46 4.22
C TYR A 132 -2.70 4.83 3.82
N LYS A 133 -2.10 5.91 4.33
CA LYS A 133 -2.48 7.30 4.02
C LYS A 133 -2.34 7.60 2.53
N HIS A 134 -1.35 7.01 1.86
CA HIS A 134 -1.15 7.15 0.42
C HIS A 134 -1.94 6.13 -0.43
N LEU A 135 -2.96 5.49 0.14
CA LEU A 135 -3.91 4.63 -0.56
C LEU A 135 -3.27 3.39 -1.20
N LYS A 136 -2.16 2.90 -0.64
CA LYS A 136 -1.47 1.73 -1.18
C LYS A 136 -2.15 0.44 -0.69
N PRO A 137 -2.15 -0.62 -1.52
CA PRO A 137 -2.48 -1.96 -1.06
C PRO A 137 -1.48 -2.43 0.00
N ILE A 138 -1.99 -3.09 1.04
CA ILE A 138 -1.17 -3.65 2.12
C ILE A 138 -1.60 -5.11 2.34
N LEU A 139 -0.65 -6.04 2.41
CA LEU A 139 -0.88 -7.43 2.80
C LEU A 139 -0.25 -7.71 4.16
N LEU A 140 -1.03 -8.29 5.08
CA LEU A 140 -0.62 -8.67 6.42
C LEU A 140 -0.86 -10.18 6.62
N ALA A 141 0.22 -10.94 6.84
CA ALA A 141 0.16 -12.37 7.07
C ALA A 141 0.42 -12.75 8.54
N GLY A 142 -0.28 -13.78 9.03
CA GLY A 142 -0.09 -14.33 10.38
C GLY A 142 -0.31 -13.29 11.46
N ASP A 143 0.67 -13.15 12.36
CA ASP A 143 0.65 -12.19 13.46
C ASP A 143 0.71 -10.74 12.98
N ALA A 144 1.16 -10.47 11.75
CA ALA A 144 1.20 -9.11 11.20
C ALA A 144 -0.19 -8.48 11.07
N ARG A 145 -1.26 -9.28 11.07
CA ARG A 145 -2.65 -8.79 11.08
C ARG A 145 -2.94 -7.91 12.28
N GLN A 146 -2.23 -8.06 13.40
CA GLN A 146 -2.38 -7.18 14.56
C GLN A 146 -2.06 -5.70 14.25
N CYS A 147 -1.24 -5.44 13.23
CA CYS A 147 -0.87 -4.09 12.79
C CYS A 147 -2.06 -3.28 12.24
N LYS A 148 -3.18 -3.93 11.89
CA LYS A 148 -4.38 -3.24 11.39
C LYS A 148 -4.99 -2.28 12.43
N THR A 149 -4.77 -2.56 13.71
CA THR A 149 -5.19 -1.69 14.82
C THR A 149 -4.54 -0.31 14.71
N SER A 150 -3.24 -0.25 14.41
CA SER A 150 -2.51 1.01 14.19
C SER A 150 -3.05 1.79 12.99
N LEU A 151 -3.60 1.09 12.00
CA LEU A 151 -4.23 1.67 10.81
C LEU A 151 -5.69 2.08 11.05
N GLN A 152 -6.22 1.93 12.27
CA GLN A 152 -7.63 2.15 12.62
C GLN A 152 -8.60 1.32 11.76
N VAL A 153 -8.15 0.16 11.29
CA VAL A 153 -8.96 -0.77 10.51
C VAL A 153 -9.74 -1.67 11.47
N ALA A 154 -11.03 -1.85 11.20
CA ALA A 154 -11.91 -2.66 12.03
C ALA A 154 -11.55 -4.16 11.98
N SER A 155 -12.03 -4.94 12.95
CA SER A 155 -11.67 -6.36 13.08
C SER A 155 -12.08 -7.21 11.87
N GLN A 156 -13.17 -6.85 11.19
CA GLN A 156 -13.63 -7.47 9.95
C GLN A 156 -12.80 -7.13 8.71
N GLY A 157 -11.79 -6.26 8.84
CA GLY A 157 -10.95 -5.80 7.73
C GLY A 157 -11.61 -4.69 6.89
N GLU A 158 -10.96 -4.35 5.79
CA GLU A 158 -11.48 -3.40 4.79
C GLU A 158 -10.85 -3.66 3.41
N GLU A 159 -11.49 -3.12 2.36
CA GLU A 159 -10.92 -3.13 1.01
C GLU A 159 -9.51 -2.52 0.99
N GLY A 160 -8.58 -3.21 0.31
CA GLY A 160 -7.20 -2.76 0.18
C GLY A 160 -6.26 -3.17 1.31
N ILE A 161 -6.75 -3.86 2.34
CA ILE A 161 -5.96 -4.55 3.36
C ILE A 161 -6.20 -6.04 3.21
N VAL A 162 -5.24 -6.74 2.63
CA VAL A 162 -5.29 -8.20 2.44
C VAL A 162 -4.81 -8.87 3.72
N GLU A 163 -5.69 -9.58 4.41
CA GLU A 163 -5.37 -10.31 5.63
C GLU A 163 -5.39 -11.82 5.37
N THR A 164 -4.35 -12.54 5.79
CA THR A 164 -4.27 -14.01 5.65
C THR A 164 -3.56 -14.64 6.83
N ASP A 165 -3.83 -15.91 7.13
CA ASP A 165 -3.09 -16.67 8.14
C ASP A 165 -1.64 -16.93 7.70
N ALA A 166 -1.44 -17.20 6.40
CA ALA A 166 -0.15 -17.38 5.77
C ALA A 166 -0.23 -16.90 4.31
N ILE A 167 0.88 -16.42 3.76
CA ILE A 167 0.92 -16.02 2.34
C ILE A 167 0.67 -17.24 1.44
N ASP A 168 -0.28 -17.09 0.53
CA ASP A 168 -0.72 -18.10 -0.43
C ASP A 168 -1.05 -17.47 -1.78
N SER A 169 -1.46 -18.28 -2.76
CA SER A 169 -1.81 -17.77 -4.09
C SER A 169 -2.98 -16.80 -4.05
N LYS A 170 -3.97 -17.04 -3.19
CA LYS A 170 -5.18 -16.23 -3.13
C LYS A 170 -4.88 -14.81 -2.64
N SER A 171 -4.15 -14.69 -1.52
CA SER A 171 -3.76 -13.40 -0.95
C SER A 171 -2.81 -12.64 -1.88
N MET A 172 -1.91 -13.31 -2.59
CA MET A 172 -1.08 -12.67 -3.61
C MET A 172 -1.89 -12.20 -4.82
N ASP A 173 -2.84 -12.98 -5.32
CA ASP A 173 -3.72 -12.59 -6.43
C ASP A 173 -4.60 -11.39 -6.07
N GLU A 174 -5.11 -11.36 -4.84
CA GLU A 174 -5.87 -10.21 -4.30
C GLU A 174 -4.99 -8.95 -4.25
N LEU A 175 -3.76 -9.05 -3.72
CA LEU A 175 -2.82 -7.93 -3.70
C LEU A 175 -2.48 -7.44 -5.11
N ILE A 176 -2.20 -8.34 -6.05
CA ILE A 176 -1.87 -8.00 -7.45
C ILE A 176 -3.06 -7.30 -8.11
N THR A 177 -4.30 -7.73 -7.82
CA THR A 177 -5.52 -7.10 -8.33
C THR A 177 -5.64 -5.66 -7.81
N LEU A 178 -5.39 -5.44 -6.52
CA LEU A 178 -5.38 -4.11 -5.93
C LEU A 178 -4.26 -3.22 -6.51
N MET A 179 -3.08 -3.79 -6.76
CA MET A 179 -1.98 -3.07 -7.41
C MET A 179 -2.30 -2.67 -8.86
N ALA A 180 -3.04 -3.50 -9.59
CA ALA A 180 -3.50 -3.19 -10.94
C ALA A 180 -4.48 -2.00 -10.95
N ALA A 181 -5.26 -1.83 -9.88
CA ALA A 181 -6.10 -0.65 -9.67
C ALA A 181 -5.32 0.61 -9.24
N HIS A 182 -3.98 0.53 -9.15
CA HIS A 182 -3.02 1.55 -8.74
C HIS A 182 -3.12 2.01 -7.27
N ARG A 183 -4.31 2.38 -6.80
CA ARG A 183 -4.59 2.85 -5.44
C ARG A 183 -5.98 2.42 -4.96
N VAL A 184 -6.15 2.37 -3.66
CA VAL A 184 -7.42 2.04 -2.99
C VAL A 184 -8.22 3.32 -2.76
N TRP A 185 -8.87 3.82 -3.81
CA TRP A 185 -9.55 5.13 -3.77
C TRP A 185 -10.68 5.22 -2.73
N SER A 186 -11.34 4.10 -2.43
CA SER A 186 -12.40 4.01 -1.41
C SER A 186 -11.92 4.38 0.00
N ARG A 187 -10.60 4.27 0.26
CA ARG A 187 -9.98 4.66 1.53
C ARG A 187 -9.84 6.17 1.73
N SER A 188 -9.98 6.99 0.68
CA SER A 188 -9.73 8.45 0.73
C SER A 188 -10.51 9.20 1.81
N ALA A 189 -11.69 8.71 2.20
CA ALA A 189 -12.48 9.32 3.27
C ALA A 189 -11.94 9.05 4.69
N LYS A 190 -11.09 8.01 4.86
CA LYS A 190 -10.57 7.57 6.16
C LYS A 190 -9.22 8.22 6.50
N ILE A 191 -8.41 8.54 5.48
CA ILE A 191 -7.01 8.95 5.68
C ILE A 191 -6.85 10.29 6.42
N ALA A 192 -7.89 11.12 6.49
CA ALA A 192 -7.85 12.39 7.22
C ALA A 192 -7.71 12.21 8.74
N ALA A 193 -8.09 11.05 9.28
CA ALA A 193 -7.98 10.72 10.70
C ALA A 193 -6.64 10.04 11.06
N ILE A 194 -5.81 9.71 10.08
CA ILE A 194 -4.57 8.96 10.27
C ILE A 194 -3.40 9.93 10.50
N PRO A 195 -2.75 9.89 11.68
CA PRO A 195 -1.63 10.77 12.02
C PRO A 195 -0.32 10.20 11.46
N ALA A 196 -0.17 10.26 10.14
CA ALA A 196 1.04 9.89 9.40
C ALA A 196 1.62 11.08 8.65
#